data_AF-A0A178F7S9-F1
#
_entry.id   AF-A0A178F7S9-F1
#
_cell.length_a   1.000
_cell.length_b   1.000
_cell.length_c   1.000
_cell.angle_alpha   90.00
_cell.angle_beta   90.00
_cell.angle_gamma   90.00
#
_symmetry.space_group_name_H-M   'P 1'
#
loop_
_entity.id
_entity.type
_entity.pdbx_description
1 polymer ?
#
loop_
_entity_poly.entity_id
_entity_poly.type
_entity_poly.pdbx_seq_one_letter_code
_entity_poly.pdbx_strand_id
1 'polypeptide(L)'
;MTTYGFCIVDNPCDFRDLNVNAPPDTPLANARQFRYQEFQEPHGKSLDNKCLLFNIFYPFSSETSTVEERIFSRDLLDALGLTRLNTRESQNIEVTEERVYANFHDSGSRVVLNALCQGSIELAFRIIKIGRGGYLQKQPSNHKQKLAQTYRETEWLIYMTSLVVCEWAITRARTSGPEELDTLLEKYLSYIPSPTVRERLGHVIKGSKSIVCQPGELFLGAEILELLEPSDVKKLVQEFISGISGTVDRVVDTSDRLLSPNTVTYILFLLICLRASKAAVNVIKSPEPFHNTLTDVFSKRLDEYVVQLIDWYPLDHQQTLLDNTEEEVEKEIATIFEAIKEAKSREAYDLILGPSDEWLSVDMLRWAVYVVQEEELMVLRNLLEIISKEPFDGPVRMATDSYFYVPQLPSS
;
A
#
# COMPACT_ATOMS: atom_id res chain seq x y z
N MET A 1 21.95 12.41 -25.01
CA MET A 1 22.18 11.35 -26.01
C MET A 1 21.31 11.50 -27.26
N THR A 2 19.98 11.46 -27.14
CA THR A 2 19.03 11.41 -28.28
C THR A 2 19.04 12.66 -29.17
N THR A 3 19.14 13.86 -28.57
CA THR A 3 19.12 15.13 -29.33
C THR A 3 20.51 15.57 -29.81
N TYR A 4 21.54 15.36 -28.98
CA TYR A 4 22.87 15.96 -29.20
C TYR A 4 23.98 14.95 -29.56
N GLY A 5 23.69 13.64 -29.52
CA GLY A 5 24.66 12.60 -29.89
C GLY A 5 25.77 12.30 -28.87
N PHE A 6 25.77 12.95 -27.69
CA PHE A 6 26.70 12.67 -26.58
C PHE A 6 25.97 12.49 -25.24
N CYS A 7 26.70 11.98 -24.24
CA CYS A 7 26.28 11.84 -22.84
C CYS A 7 27.22 12.65 -21.95
N ILE A 8 26.66 13.35 -20.97
CA ILE A 8 27.43 13.96 -19.88
C ILE A 8 27.51 12.91 -18.78
N VAL A 9 28.73 12.51 -18.42
CA VAL A 9 28.96 11.57 -17.32
C VAL A 9 28.59 12.26 -16.01
N ASP A 10 27.91 11.54 -15.12
CA ASP A 10 27.48 12.03 -13.81
C ASP A 10 26.66 13.34 -13.87
N ASN A 11 25.80 13.46 -14.88
CA ASN A 11 24.94 14.64 -15.02
C ASN A 11 23.93 14.71 -13.86
N PRO A 12 24.00 15.72 -12.97
CA PRO A 12 23.05 15.85 -11.87
C PRO A 12 21.64 16.14 -12.37
N CYS A 13 21.51 16.71 -13.57
CA CYS A 13 20.24 17.06 -14.19
C CYS A 13 19.63 15.92 -15.02
N ASP A 14 20.13 14.70 -14.88
CA ASP A 14 19.49 13.55 -15.54
C ASP A 14 18.13 13.24 -14.89
N PHE A 15 17.18 12.88 -15.73
CA PHE A 15 15.83 12.46 -15.34
C PHE A 15 15.33 11.36 -16.28
N ARG A 16 14.25 10.70 -15.90
CA ARG A 16 13.57 9.69 -16.72
C ARG A 16 12.07 9.92 -16.72
N ASP A 17 11.48 9.79 -17.90
CA ASP A 17 10.03 9.84 -18.06
C ASP A 17 9.45 8.47 -17.69
N LEU A 18 8.46 8.49 -16.81
CA LEU A 18 7.66 7.33 -16.42
C LEU A 18 6.24 7.50 -16.95
N ASN A 19 5.93 6.83 -18.05
CA ASN A 19 4.60 6.90 -18.64
C ASN A 19 3.57 6.20 -17.74
N VAL A 20 2.78 6.98 -17.00
CA VAL A 20 1.60 6.49 -16.28
C VAL A 20 0.40 6.59 -17.22
N ASN A 21 0.19 5.53 -17.99
CA ASN A 21 -0.95 5.41 -18.89
C ASN A 21 -2.18 4.95 -18.10
N ALA A 22 -3.27 5.69 -18.23
CA ALA A 22 -4.55 5.34 -17.64
C ALA A 22 -5.39 4.63 -18.71
N PRO A 23 -5.78 3.36 -18.50
CA PRO A 23 -6.78 2.72 -19.35
C PRO A 23 -8.07 3.56 -19.42
N PRO A 24 -8.85 3.48 -20.51
CA PRO A 24 -10.16 4.12 -20.58
C PRO A 24 -11.03 3.76 -19.38
N ASP A 25 -11.91 4.69 -19.00
CA ASP A 25 -12.87 4.54 -17.89
C ASP A 25 -12.26 4.40 -16.49
N THR A 26 -10.94 4.51 -16.34
CA THR A 26 -10.29 4.58 -15.02
C THR A 26 -10.41 5.98 -14.41
N PRO A 27 -10.36 6.12 -13.07
CA PRO A 27 -10.43 7.42 -12.40
C PRO A 27 -9.42 8.44 -12.95
N LEU A 28 -8.17 8.01 -13.18
CA LEU A 28 -7.13 8.86 -13.76
C LEU A 28 -7.46 9.29 -15.20
N ALA A 29 -8.02 8.39 -16.03
CA ALA A 29 -8.41 8.74 -17.40
C ALA A 29 -9.56 9.76 -17.41
N ASN A 30 -10.58 9.51 -16.60
CA ASN A 30 -11.75 10.38 -16.48
C ASN A 30 -11.37 11.76 -15.94
N ALA A 31 -10.52 11.81 -14.90
CA ALA A 31 -10.08 13.07 -14.31
C ALA A 31 -9.18 13.89 -15.27
N ARG A 32 -8.31 13.22 -16.03
CA ARG A 32 -7.53 13.87 -17.11
C ARG A 32 -8.43 14.41 -18.22
N GLN A 33 -9.42 13.64 -18.64
CA GLN A 33 -10.39 14.07 -19.64
C GLN A 33 -11.21 15.27 -19.16
N PHE A 34 -11.66 15.25 -17.91
CA PHE A 34 -12.39 16.36 -17.31
C PHE A 34 -11.53 17.62 -17.26
N ARG A 35 -10.27 17.55 -16.79
CA ARG A 35 -9.35 18.69 -16.79
C ARG A 35 -9.18 19.29 -18.18
N TYR A 36 -8.97 18.44 -19.18
CA TYR A 36 -8.83 18.88 -20.57
C TYR A 36 -10.07 19.62 -21.09
N GLN A 37 -11.28 19.14 -20.75
CA GLN A 37 -12.54 19.75 -21.14
C GLN A 37 -12.78 21.09 -20.43
N GLU A 38 -12.51 21.15 -19.12
CA GLU A 38 -12.81 22.31 -18.28
C GLU A 38 -11.83 23.48 -18.53
N PHE A 39 -10.53 23.19 -18.62
CA PHE A 39 -9.49 24.21 -18.72
C PHE A 39 -9.05 24.51 -20.17
N GLN A 40 -9.77 23.97 -21.16
CA GLN A 40 -9.56 24.22 -22.59
C GLN A 40 -8.08 24.12 -23.01
N GLU A 41 -7.41 23.05 -22.57
CA GLU A 41 -6.00 22.86 -22.90
C GLU A 41 -5.83 22.84 -24.43
N PRO A 42 -4.85 23.59 -24.99
CA PRO A 42 -4.74 23.79 -26.44
C PRO A 42 -4.62 22.44 -27.16
N HIS A 43 -5.55 22.19 -28.09
CA HIS A 43 -5.61 20.99 -28.92
C HIS A 43 -4.22 20.54 -29.40
N GLY A 44 -3.76 19.38 -28.92
CA GLY A 44 -2.49 18.77 -29.34
C GLY A 44 -1.25 19.15 -28.52
N LYS A 45 -1.38 20.01 -27.51
CA LYS A 45 -0.41 20.09 -26.40
C LYS A 45 -1.10 19.56 -25.15
N SER A 46 -1.04 18.25 -24.97
CA SER A 46 -0.99 17.69 -23.62
C SER A 46 -0.04 18.61 -22.84
N LEU A 47 -0.48 19.22 -21.74
CA LEU A 47 0.47 19.45 -20.67
C LEU A 47 1.01 18.04 -20.44
N ASP A 48 2.16 17.72 -21.02
CA ASP A 48 2.85 16.48 -20.72
C ASP A 48 2.86 16.50 -19.19
N ASN A 49 2.00 15.68 -18.58
CA ASN A 49 2.09 15.39 -17.17
C ASN A 49 3.44 14.69 -17.10
N LYS A 50 4.50 15.50 -16.95
CA LYS A 50 5.88 15.06 -17.07
C LYS A 50 6.10 14.31 -15.79
N CYS A 51 5.70 13.06 -15.84
CA CYS A 51 5.83 12.11 -14.77
C CYS A 51 7.31 11.73 -14.76
N LEU A 52 8.11 12.55 -14.08
CA LEU A 52 9.56 12.46 -14.08
C LEU A 52 10.06 11.74 -12.82
N LEU A 53 11.10 10.94 -13.03
CA LEU A 53 12.01 10.45 -12.01
C LEU A 53 13.31 11.23 -12.13
N PHE A 54 13.67 11.93 -11.06
CA PHE A 54 14.88 12.74 -10.98
C PHE A 54 16.05 11.93 -10.43
N ASN A 55 17.25 12.28 -10.90
CA ASN A 55 18.47 11.87 -10.21
C ASN A 55 18.49 12.46 -8.79
N ILE A 56 19.00 11.74 -7.79
CA ILE A 56 19.13 12.24 -6.41
C ILE A 56 20.00 13.51 -6.28
N PHE A 57 20.80 13.81 -7.29
CA PHE A 57 21.60 15.04 -7.40
C PHE A 57 20.87 16.20 -8.10
N TYR A 58 19.60 16.02 -8.49
CA TYR A 58 18.87 16.99 -9.29
C TYR A 58 18.66 18.31 -8.52
N PRO A 59 19.01 19.47 -9.12
CA PRO A 59 19.17 20.72 -8.39
C PRO A 59 17.86 21.43 -8.03
N PHE A 60 16.71 20.99 -8.53
CA PHE A 60 15.42 21.63 -8.29
C PHE A 60 14.65 21.07 -7.09
N SER A 61 15.27 20.18 -6.30
CA SER A 61 14.70 19.77 -5.01
C SER A 61 14.87 20.88 -3.96
N SER A 62 13.76 21.36 -3.40
CA SER A 62 13.80 22.28 -2.25
C SER A 62 14.33 21.55 -1.03
N GLU A 63 14.99 22.27 -0.11
CA GLU A 63 15.31 21.72 1.21
C GLU A 63 14.06 21.29 1.98
N THR A 64 12.92 21.91 1.70
CA THR A 64 11.61 21.59 2.29
C THR A 64 10.90 20.42 1.64
N SER A 65 11.36 19.93 0.49
CA SER A 65 10.74 18.81 -0.22
C SER A 65 10.90 17.52 0.56
N THR A 66 9.86 16.69 0.55
CA THR A 66 9.92 15.34 1.13
C THR A 66 10.91 14.46 0.37
N VAL A 67 11.39 13.37 0.99
CA VAL A 67 12.30 12.41 0.34
C VAL A 67 11.74 11.97 -1.02
N GLU A 68 10.45 11.68 -1.08
CA GLU A 68 9.75 11.22 -2.27
C GLU A 68 9.68 12.32 -3.33
N GLU A 69 9.32 13.56 -2.97
CA GLU A 69 9.25 14.69 -3.90
C GLU A 69 10.61 15.09 -4.51
N ARG A 70 11.73 14.69 -3.89
CA ARG A 70 13.06 14.92 -4.45
C ARG A 70 13.41 13.96 -5.58
N ILE A 71 12.72 12.82 -5.66
CA ILE A 71 12.95 11.79 -6.68
C ILE A 71 11.79 11.74 -7.67
N PHE A 72 10.56 11.76 -7.17
CA PHE A 72 9.35 11.69 -7.97
C PHE A 72 8.82 13.10 -8.17
N SER A 73 8.58 13.48 -9.43
CA SER A 73 7.79 14.68 -9.71
C SER A 73 6.41 14.59 -9.07
N ARG A 74 5.84 15.73 -8.70
CA ARG A 74 4.48 15.82 -8.15
C ARG A 74 3.45 15.14 -9.05
N ASP A 75 3.50 15.42 -10.35
CA ASP A 75 2.60 14.81 -11.35
C ASP A 75 2.72 13.28 -11.40
N LEU A 76 3.92 12.73 -11.17
CA LEU A 76 4.13 11.29 -11.12
C LEU A 76 3.48 10.69 -9.87
N LEU A 77 3.69 11.27 -8.69
CA LEU A 77 3.08 10.79 -7.45
C LEU A 77 1.54 10.87 -7.51
N ASP A 78 1.01 11.99 -7.98
CA ASP A 78 -0.42 12.19 -8.16
C ASP A 78 -0.99 11.17 -9.16
N ALA A 79 -0.35 11.00 -10.32
CA ALA A 79 -0.81 10.03 -11.31
C ALA A 79 -0.77 8.60 -10.78
N LEU A 80 0.30 8.19 -10.08
CA LEU A 80 0.41 6.86 -9.47
C LEU A 80 -0.67 6.63 -8.40
N GLY A 81 -0.94 7.62 -7.54
CA GLY A 81 -1.98 7.53 -6.52
C GLY A 81 -3.37 7.28 -7.09
N LEU A 82 -3.67 7.91 -8.23
CA LEU A 82 -4.96 7.78 -8.93
C LEU A 82 -5.14 6.45 -9.68
N THR A 83 -4.12 5.59 -9.77
CA THR A 83 -4.21 4.32 -10.51
C THR A 83 -4.99 3.23 -9.79
N ARG A 84 -5.05 3.26 -8.44
CA ARG A 84 -5.84 2.31 -7.63
C ARG A 84 -6.46 2.99 -6.42
N LEU A 85 -7.37 3.92 -6.68
CA LEU A 85 -8.21 4.49 -5.63
C LEU A 85 -9.25 3.47 -5.20
N ASN A 86 -9.56 3.44 -3.92
CA ASN A 86 -10.78 2.79 -3.43
C ASN A 86 -11.99 3.72 -3.59
N THR A 87 -13.15 3.24 -3.17
CA THR A 87 -14.43 3.92 -3.32
C THR A 87 -14.43 5.28 -2.63
N ARG A 88 -13.97 5.38 -1.37
CA ARG A 88 -13.93 6.67 -0.66
C ARG A 88 -12.90 7.63 -1.25
N GLU A 89 -11.74 7.13 -1.69
CA GLU A 89 -10.68 7.95 -2.29
C GLU A 89 -11.11 8.50 -3.67
N SER A 90 -11.90 7.73 -4.42
CA SER A 90 -12.43 8.13 -5.73
C SER A 90 -13.42 9.31 -5.65
N GLN A 91 -14.08 9.49 -4.51
CA GLN A 91 -14.98 10.61 -4.26
C GLN A 91 -14.24 11.92 -3.96
N ASN A 92 -12.95 11.83 -3.60
CA ASN A 92 -12.10 12.96 -3.21
C ASN A 92 -11.06 13.34 -4.27
N ILE A 93 -11.35 13.05 -5.54
CA ILE A 93 -10.51 13.47 -6.66
C ILE A 93 -10.72 14.97 -6.91
N GLU A 94 -9.64 15.73 -6.81
CA GLU A 94 -9.62 17.15 -7.13
C GLU A 94 -8.96 17.39 -8.50
N VAL A 95 -9.64 18.19 -9.31
CA VAL A 95 -9.17 18.62 -10.62
C VAL A 95 -9.04 20.13 -10.64
N THR A 96 -7.80 20.61 -10.83
CA THR A 96 -7.46 22.03 -10.91
C THR A 96 -6.79 22.32 -12.26
N GLU A 97 -6.61 23.60 -12.58
CA GLU A 97 -5.88 24.00 -13.79
C GLU A 97 -4.45 23.44 -13.80
N GLU A 98 -3.82 23.35 -12.62
CA GLU A 98 -2.42 22.96 -12.48
C GLU A 98 -2.24 21.44 -12.33
N ARG A 99 -3.21 20.73 -11.74
CA ARG A 99 -3.01 19.37 -11.22
C ARG A 99 -4.30 18.56 -11.10
N VAL A 100 -4.16 17.23 -11.19
CA VAL A 100 -5.20 16.23 -10.92
C VAL A 100 -4.70 15.29 -9.82
N TYR A 101 -5.43 15.14 -8.71
CA TYR A 101 -4.95 14.36 -7.55
C TYR A 101 -6.10 13.90 -6.64
N ALA A 102 -5.82 12.94 -5.75
CA ALA A 102 -6.72 12.63 -4.64
C ALA A 102 -6.24 13.36 -3.37
N ASN A 103 -7.13 14.06 -2.68
CA ASN A 103 -6.76 14.87 -1.53
C ASN A 103 -6.36 13.98 -0.33
N PHE A 104 -5.07 14.07 0.07
CA PHE A 104 -4.48 13.29 1.15
C PHE A 104 -5.01 13.64 2.54
N HIS A 105 -5.54 14.85 2.75
CA HIS A 105 -6.09 15.25 4.05
C HIS A 105 -7.30 14.39 4.41
N ASP A 106 -8.17 14.13 3.43
CA ASP A 106 -9.40 13.37 3.63
C ASP A 106 -9.24 11.89 3.29
N SER A 107 -8.23 11.54 2.48
CA SER A 107 -7.94 10.17 2.07
C SER A 107 -6.95 9.44 2.99
N GLY A 108 -6.20 10.17 3.82
CA GLY A 108 -5.09 9.63 4.59
C GLY A 108 -3.86 9.31 3.74
N SER A 109 -2.86 8.67 4.36
CA SER A 109 -1.61 8.25 3.70
C SER A 109 -1.77 7.05 2.75
N ARG A 110 -2.93 6.37 2.75
CA ARG A 110 -3.17 5.16 1.95
C ARG A 110 -2.96 5.39 0.46
N VAL A 111 -3.46 6.49 -0.09
CA VAL A 111 -3.27 6.86 -1.51
C VAL A 111 -1.79 6.99 -1.85
N VAL A 112 -0.99 7.60 -0.97
CA VAL A 112 0.46 7.73 -1.18
C VAL A 112 1.13 6.36 -1.11
N LEU A 113 0.78 5.54 -0.12
CA LEU A 113 1.33 4.19 0.02
C LEU A 113 1.00 3.33 -1.21
N ASN A 114 -0.21 3.43 -1.72
CA ASN A 114 -0.59 2.80 -2.99
C ASN A 114 0.25 3.33 -4.15
N ALA A 115 0.42 4.65 -4.27
CA ALA A 115 1.26 5.25 -5.31
C ALA A 115 2.70 4.70 -5.26
N LEU A 116 3.28 4.58 -4.06
CA LEU A 116 4.61 4.04 -3.84
C LEU A 116 4.69 2.54 -4.18
N CYS A 117 3.64 1.76 -3.88
CA CYS A 117 3.56 0.33 -4.26
C CYS A 117 3.47 0.15 -5.78
N GLN A 118 2.65 0.95 -6.47
CA GLN A 118 2.59 0.90 -7.94
C GLN A 118 3.91 1.37 -8.58
N GLY A 119 4.51 2.42 -7.99
CA GLY A 119 5.83 2.91 -8.39
C GLY A 119 6.90 1.83 -8.24
N SER A 120 6.94 1.11 -7.11
CA SER A 120 7.95 0.07 -6.86
C SER A 120 7.84 -1.08 -7.87
N ILE A 121 6.62 -1.50 -8.21
CA ILE A 121 6.35 -2.51 -9.25
C ILE A 121 6.95 -2.08 -10.60
N GLU A 122 6.60 -0.88 -11.08
CA GLU A 122 7.05 -0.36 -12.37
C GLU A 122 8.59 -0.18 -12.40
N LEU A 123 9.17 0.35 -11.32
CA LEU A 123 10.62 0.52 -11.18
C LEU A 123 11.36 -0.82 -11.24
N ALA A 124 10.87 -1.84 -10.54
CA ALA A 124 11.47 -3.17 -10.56
C ALA A 124 11.41 -3.80 -11.96
N PHE A 125 10.28 -3.68 -12.66
CA PHE A 125 10.18 -4.14 -14.04
C PHE A 125 11.22 -3.49 -14.96
N ARG A 126 11.43 -2.17 -14.82
CA ARG A 126 12.45 -1.45 -15.60
C ARG A 126 13.87 -1.88 -15.26
N ILE A 127 14.18 -2.06 -13.98
CA ILE A 127 15.48 -2.55 -13.53
C ILE A 127 15.78 -3.94 -14.10
N ILE A 128 14.84 -4.88 -13.97
CA ILE A 128 14.97 -6.25 -14.49
C ILE A 128 15.17 -6.24 -16.01
N LYS A 129 14.39 -5.41 -16.72
CA LYS A 129 14.50 -5.26 -18.18
C LYS A 129 15.88 -4.77 -18.60
N ILE A 130 16.45 -3.80 -17.89
CA ILE A 130 17.82 -3.32 -18.17
C ILE A 130 18.85 -4.43 -17.89
N GLY A 131 18.71 -5.13 -16.76
CA GLY A 131 19.61 -6.21 -16.36
C GLY A 131 19.70 -7.35 -17.40
N ARG A 132 18.54 -7.79 -17.92
CA ARG A 132 18.46 -8.82 -18.98
C ARG A 132 19.05 -8.37 -20.32
N GLY A 133 19.09 -7.06 -20.58
CA GLY A 133 19.67 -6.52 -21.81
C GLY A 133 21.17 -6.75 -21.94
N GLY A 134 21.85 -7.15 -20.85
CA GLY A 134 23.27 -7.48 -20.82
C GLY A 134 24.22 -6.30 -21.07
N TYR A 135 23.68 -5.09 -21.16
CA TYR A 135 24.42 -3.87 -21.49
C TYR A 135 25.43 -3.48 -20.41
N LEU A 136 25.16 -3.85 -19.15
CA LEU A 136 26.03 -3.55 -18.01
C LEU A 136 27.18 -4.55 -17.86
N GLN A 137 27.14 -5.71 -18.54
CA GLN A 137 28.17 -6.76 -18.38
C GLN A 137 29.19 -6.78 -19.52
N LYS A 138 28.92 -6.12 -20.65
CA LYS A 138 29.79 -6.14 -21.84
C LYS A 138 30.68 -4.91 -21.88
N GLN A 139 31.99 -5.13 -22.05
CA GLN A 139 32.94 -4.04 -22.28
C GLN A 139 32.68 -3.35 -23.63
N PRO A 140 32.57 -2.01 -23.66
CA PRO A 140 32.29 -1.28 -24.89
C PRO A 140 33.50 -1.34 -25.82
N SER A 141 33.29 -1.76 -27.06
CA SER A 141 34.33 -1.84 -28.10
C SER A 141 34.49 -0.54 -28.89
N ASN A 142 33.55 0.40 -28.79
CA ASN A 142 33.61 1.69 -29.48
C ASN A 142 32.95 2.83 -28.69
N HIS A 143 33.16 4.06 -29.15
CA HIS A 143 32.65 5.27 -28.47
C HIS A 143 31.11 5.28 -28.36
N LYS A 144 30.38 4.83 -29.38
CA LYS A 144 28.91 4.76 -29.34
C LYS A 144 28.42 3.78 -28.28
N GLN A 145 29.09 2.63 -28.16
CA GLN A 145 28.80 1.64 -27.12
C GLN A 145 29.11 2.17 -25.73
N LYS A 146 30.21 2.93 -25.57
CA LYS A 146 30.52 3.60 -24.31
C LYS A 146 29.44 4.61 -23.90
N LEU A 147 28.99 5.45 -24.83
CA LEU A 147 27.91 6.40 -24.58
C LEU A 147 26.58 5.71 -24.23
N ALA A 148 26.25 4.62 -24.92
CA ALA A 148 25.06 3.82 -24.64
C ALA A 148 25.14 3.15 -23.27
N GLN A 149 26.31 2.64 -22.89
CA GLN A 149 26.54 2.07 -21.57
C GLN A 149 26.34 3.13 -20.48
N THR A 150 26.99 4.29 -20.58
CA THR A 150 26.81 5.40 -19.62
C THR A 150 25.34 5.79 -19.50
N TYR A 151 24.61 5.90 -20.61
CA TYR A 151 23.18 6.23 -20.58
C TYR A 151 22.34 5.19 -19.80
N ARG A 152 22.64 3.90 -19.99
CA ARG A 152 21.95 2.78 -19.31
C ARG A 152 22.33 2.65 -17.85
N GLU A 153 23.59 2.92 -17.50
CA GLU A 153 24.06 2.96 -16.11
C GLU A 153 23.35 4.06 -15.33
N THR A 154 23.26 5.28 -15.88
CA THR A 154 22.48 6.36 -15.27
C THR A 154 21.00 5.98 -15.16
N GLU A 155 20.41 5.40 -16.21
CA GLU A 155 19.00 4.99 -16.20
C GLU A 155 18.72 3.98 -15.07
N TRP A 156 19.55 2.95 -14.97
CA TRP A 156 19.46 1.93 -13.93
C TRP A 156 19.60 2.55 -12.53
N LEU A 157 20.56 3.47 -12.36
CA LEU A 157 20.81 4.13 -11.08
C LEU A 157 19.64 5.01 -10.62
N ILE A 158 19.01 5.75 -11.54
CA ILE A 158 17.79 6.53 -11.23
C ILE A 158 16.68 5.59 -10.77
N TYR A 159 16.42 4.49 -11.48
CA TYR A 159 15.39 3.54 -11.06
C TYR A 159 15.71 2.87 -9.72
N MET A 160 16.97 2.48 -9.50
CA MET A 160 17.40 1.82 -8.28
C MET A 160 17.28 2.73 -7.06
N THR A 161 17.72 3.98 -7.16
CA THR A 161 17.58 4.98 -6.09
C THR A 161 16.12 5.29 -5.79
N SER A 162 15.28 5.40 -6.84
CA SER A 162 13.83 5.58 -6.69
C SER A 162 13.18 4.40 -5.97
N LEU A 163 13.60 3.18 -6.29
CA LEU A 163 13.06 1.98 -5.67
C LEU A 163 13.46 1.88 -4.20
N VAL A 164 14.70 2.23 -3.85
CA VAL A 164 15.14 2.31 -2.45
C VAL A 164 14.28 3.31 -1.66
N VAL A 165 13.90 4.45 -2.25
CA VAL A 165 12.99 5.41 -1.61
C VAL A 165 11.60 4.81 -1.40
N CYS A 166 11.00 4.16 -2.41
CA CYS A 166 9.72 3.47 -2.26
C CYS A 166 9.76 2.44 -1.12
N GLU A 167 10.74 1.54 -1.14
CA GLU A 167 10.85 0.45 -0.16
C GLU A 167 11.11 0.98 1.25
N TRP A 168 11.92 2.04 1.39
CA TRP A 168 12.12 2.70 2.67
C TRP A 168 10.83 3.33 3.20
N ALA A 169 10.09 4.07 2.37
CA ALA A 169 8.86 4.74 2.76
C ALA A 169 7.75 3.74 3.15
N ILE A 170 7.59 2.66 2.37
CA ILE A 170 6.65 1.57 2.67
C ILE A 170 7.05 0.85 3.97
N THR A 171 8.32 0.53 4.15
CA THR A 171 8.82 -0.11 5.38
C THR A 171 8.64 0.80 6.60
N ARG A 172 8.86 2.11 6.45
CA ARG A 172 8.60 3.07 7.52
C ARG A 172 7.12 3.10 7.93
N ALA A 173 6.20 2.93 6.98
CA ALA A 173 4.77 2.80 7.30
C ALA A 173 4.43 1.52 8.08
N ARG A 174 5.28 0.50 8.05
CA ARG A 174 5.09 -0.75 8.81
C ARG A 174 5.72 -0.69 10.19
N THR A 175 6.94 -0.16 10.26
CA THR A 175 7.78 -0.24 11.45
C THR A 175 7.55 0.95 12.38
N SER A 176 7.19 0.67 13.63
CA SER A 176 7.06 1.69 14.70
C SER A 176 8.40 2.05 15.37
N GLY A 177 9.45 1.24 15.17
CA GLY A 177 10.77 1.40 15.82
C GLY A 177 11.85 2.03 14.92
N PRO A 178 12.51 3.13 15.32
CA PRO A 178 13.51 3.79 14.47
C PRO A 178 14.78 2.95 14.21
N GLU A 179 15.19 2.10 15.17
CA GLU A 179 16.42 1.30 15.06
C GLU A 179 16.35 0.21 13.97
N GLU A 180 15.18 -0.42 13.83
CA GLU A 180 14.93 -1.41 12.77
C GLU A 180 14.92 -0.72 11.40
N LEU A 181 14.32 0.46 11.31
CA LEU A 181 14.28 1.24 10.08
C LEU A 181 15.68 1.66 9.61
N ASP A 182 16.55 2.08 10.53
CA ASP A 182 17.94 2.43 10.20
C ASP A 182 18.73 1.21 9.70
N THR A 183 18.55 0.06 10.35
CA THR A 183 19.20 -1.20 9.92
C THR A 183 18.74 -1.61 8.52
N LEU A 184 17.44 -1.51 8.24
CA LEU A 184 16.87 -1.80 6.93
C LEU A 184 17.32 -0.78 5.88
N LEU A 185 17.44 0.50 6.23
CA LEU A 185 17.96 1.53 5.33
C LEU A 185 19.40 1.22 4.91
N GLU A 186 20.29 0.88 5.84
CA GLU A 186 21.68 0.52 5.50
C GLU A 186 21.72 -0.71 4.58
N LYS A 187 20.85 -1.70 4.82
CA LYS A 187 20.67 -2.84 3.90
C LYS A 187 20.20 -2.37 2.52
N TYR A 188 19.21 -1.50 2.42
CA TYR A 188 18.69 -1.00 1.14
C TYR A 188 19.72 -0.20 0.36
N LEU A 189 20.47 0.67 1.04
CA LEU A 189 21.57 1.44 0.45
C LEU A 189 22.67 0.51 -0.07
N SER A 190 22.92 -0.64 0.59
CA SER A 190 23.97 -1.58 0.18
C SER A 190 23.78 -2.14 -1.25
N TYR A 191 22.54 -2.16 -1.77
CA TYR A 191 22.25 -2.60 -3.13
C TYR A 191 22.64 -1.60 -4.21
N ILE A 192 22.95 -0.35 -3.85
CA ILE A 192 23.42 0.67 -4.80
C ILE A 192 24.95 0.54 -4.94
N PRO A 193 25.50 0.23 -6.13
CA PRO A 193 26.94 0.01 -6.29
C PRO A 193 27.80 1.27 -6.06
N SER A 194 27.27 2.45 -6.39
CA SER A 194 28.01 3.71 -6.33
C SER A 194 28.07 4.26 -4.90
N PRO A 195 29.26 4.39 -4.27
CA PRO A 195 29.40 4.94 -2.92
C PRO A 195 28.87 6.36 -2.79
N THR A 196 29.16 7.22 -3.76
CA THR A 196 28.72 8.63 -3.77
C THR A 196 27.20 8.74 -3.80
N VAL A 197 26.53 7.87 -4.56
CA VAL A 197 25.07 7.85 -4.64
C VAL A 197 24.47 7.32 -3.35
N ARG A 198 25.07 6.28 -2.74
CA ARG A 198 24.66 5.76 -1.42
C ARG A 198 24.72 6.83 -0.35
N GLU A 199 25.86 7.52 -0.24
CA GLU A 199 26.06 8.57 0.75
C GLU A 199 25.04 9.70 0.57
N ARG A 200 24.85 10.16 -0.67
CA ARG A 200 23.88 11.21 -0.98
C ARG A 200 22.46 10.78 -0.63
N LEU A 201 22.04 9.58 -1.04
CA LEU A 201 20.69 9.08 -0.78
C LEU A 201 20.46 8.89 0.73
N GLY A 202 21.43 8.32 1.44
CA GLY A 202 21.38 8.18 2.89
C GLY A 202 21.24 9.53 3.60
N HIS A 203 22.00 10.56 3.17
CA HIS A 203 21.86 11.91 3.70
C HIS A 203 20.46 12.50 3.42
N VAL A 204 19.93 12.32 2.21
CA VAL A 204 18.59 12.82 1.86
C VAL A 204 17.50 12.16 2.70
N ILE A 205 17.54 10.84 2.84
CA ILE A 205 16.57 10.07 3.63
C ILE A 205 16.62 10.46 5.10
N LYS A 206 17.81 10.57 5.69
CA LYS A 206 17.98 10.92 7.11
C LYS A 206 17.70 12.40 7.40
N GLY A 207 17.88 13.28 6.41
CA GLY A 207 17.77 14.73 6.57
C GLY A 207 16.43 15.35 6.14
N SER A 208 15.54 14.59 5.49
CA SER A 208 14.27 15.11 4.95
C SER A 208 13.07 14.38 5.54
N LYS A 209 11.90 15.03 5.55
CA LYS A 209 10.63 14.38 5.94
C LYS A 209 10.15 13.44 4.83
N SER A 210 9.36 12.44 5.18
CA SER A 210 8.61 11.61 4.20
C SER A 210 7.22 12.18 4.00
N ILE A 211 6.66 12.02 2.80
CA ILE A 211 5.25 12.29 2.50
C ILE A 211 4.30 11.32 3.23
N VAL A 212 4.77 10.11 3.54
CA VAL A 212 4.06 9.19 4.44
C VAL A 212 4.24 9.77 5.84
N CYS A 213 3.25 10.47 6.38
CA CYS A 213 3.49 11.26 7.60
C CYS A 213 3.83 10.40 8.81
N GLN A 214 3.18 9.24 8.97
CA GLN A 214 3.22 8.48 10.22
C GLN A 214 3.72 7.04 10.02
N PRO A 215 4.50 6.50 10.97
CA PRO A 215 4.83 5.08 11.00
C PRO A 215 3.69 4.22 11.56
N GLY A 216 3.75 2.90 11.34
CA GLY A 216 2.82 1.93 11.94
C GLY A 216 1.38 2.02 11.43
N GLU A 217 1.21 2.31 10.14
CA GLU A 217 -0.07 2.37 9.41
C GLU A 217 -0.36 1.11 8.58
N LEU A 218 0.64 0.25 8.35
CA LEU A 218 0.51 -0.98 7.58
C LEU A 218 0.80 -2.22 8.43
N PHE A 219 -0.10 -3.20 8.37
CA PHE A 219 -0.02 -4.43 9.17
C PHE A 219 -0.05 -5.68 8.29
N LEU A 220 0.85 -6.63 8.54
CA LEU A 220 0.87 -7.93 7.86
C LEU A 220 0.25 -9.04 8.72
N GLY A 221 -0.86 -9.62 8.25
CA GLY A 221 -1.52 -10.76 8.88
C GLY A 221 -1.78 -10.52 10.37
N ALA A 222 -1.21 -11.35 11.23
CA ALA A 222 -1.41 -11.29 12.67
C ALA A 222 -0.79 -10.04 13.34
N GLU A 223 0.08 -9.28 12.66
CA GLU A 223 0.62 -8.01 13.17
C GLU A 223 -0.49 -7.01 13.51
N ILE A 224 -1.65 -7.09 12.85
CA ILE A 224 -2.80 -6.22 13.14
C ILE A 224 -3.29 -6.34 14.59
N LEU A 225 -3.08 -7.51 15.21
CA LEU A 225 -3.46 -7.78 16.60
C LEU A 225 -2.57 -7.03 17.60
N GLU A 226 -1.44 -6.47 17.16
CA GLU A 226 -0.63 -5.57 17.98
C GLU A 226 -1.33 -4.24 18.30
N LEU A 227 -2.41 -3.90 17.59
CA LEU A 227 -3.26 -2.76 17.93
C LEU A 227 -4.18 -3.00 19.14
N LEU A 228 -4.31 -4.25 19.58
CA LEU A 228 -5.03 -4.62 20.80
C LEU A 228 -4.13 -4.43 22.01
N GLU A 229 -4.66 -3.84 23.08
CA GLU A 229 -3.90 -3.63 24.31
C GLU A 229 -3.47 -4.98 24.92
N PRO A 230 -2.21 -5.11 25.41
CA PRO A 230 -1.70 -6.36 25.95
C PRO A 230 -2.56 -6.88 27.10
N SER A 231 -3.27 -7.98 26.83
CA SER A 231 -4.23 -8.57 27.76
C SER A 231 -4.37 -10.07 27.46
N ASP A 232 -4.92 -10.83 28.40
CA ASP A 232 -5.30 -12.22 28.15
C ASP A 232 -6.36 -12.32 27.03
N VAL A 233 -7.12 -11.24 26.81
CA VAL A 233 -8.09 -11.11 25.71
C VAL A 233 -7.41 -11.09 24.35
N LYS A 234 -6.28 -10.39 24.19
CA LYS A 234 -5.50 -10.42 22.93
C LYS A 234 -5.10 -11.86 22.54
N LYS A 235 -4.64 -12.66 23.51
CA LYS A 235 -4.31 -14.08 23.25
C LYS A 235 -5.54 -14.88 22.85
N LEU A 236 -6.66 -14.67 23.53
CA LEU A 236 -7.92 -15.32 23.19
C LEU A 236 -8.39 -14.96 21.78
N VAL A 237 -8.27 -13.69 21.38
CA VAL A 237 -8.60 -13.23 20.02
C VAL A 237 -7.68 -13.89 19.00
N GLN A 238 -6.39 -13.99 19.28
CA GLN A 238 -5.42 -14.65 18.42
C GLN A 238 -5.74 -16.15 18.25
N GLU A 239 -6.07 -16.85 19.34
CA GLU A 239 -6.49 -18.26 19.31
C GLU A 239 -7.79 -18.46 18.54
N PHE A 240 -8.77 -17.57 18.73
CA PHE A 240 -10.02 -17.57 18.00
C PHE A 240 -9.78 -17.42 16.49
N ILE A 241 -9.09 -16.35 16.07
CA ILE A 241 -8.79 -16.08 14.65
C ILE A 241 -8.00 -17.24 14.04
N SER A 242 -6.98 -17.74 14.73
CA SER A 242 -6.17 -18.87 14.24
C SER A 242 -7.00 -20.15 14.10
N GLY A 243 -7.96 -20.36 15.01
CA GLY A 243 -8.90 -21.47 14.95
C GLY A 243 -9.82 -21.39 13.72
N ILE A 244 -10.38 -20.22 13.44
CA ILE A 244 -11.24 -20.02 12.26
C ILE A 244 -10.43 -20.15 10.98
N SER A 245 -9.31 -19.44 10.85
CA SER A 245 -8.44 -19.51 9.67
C SER A 245 -7.98 -20.95 9.41
N GLY A 246 -7.62 -21.70 10.46
CA GLY A 246 -7.25 -23.11 10.33
C GLY A 246 -8.39 -24.03 9.88
N THR A 247 -9.64 -23.71 10.20
CA THR A 247 -10.81 -24.43 9.67
C THR A 247 -11.03 -24.09 8.19
N VAL A 248 -10.97 -22.81 7.82
CA VAL A 248 -11.11 -22.35 6.44
C VAL A 248 -10.05 -22.99 5.55
N ASP A 249 -8.79 -23.00 6.00
CA ASP A 249 -7.64 -23.61 5.30
C ASP A 249 -7.79 -25.12 5.06
N ARG A 250 -8.62 -25.82 5.86
CA ARG A 250 -8.89 -27.26 5.70
C ARG A 250 -10.03 -27.55 4.74
N VAL A 251 -10.97 -26.62 4.60
CA VAL A 251 -12.21 -26.80 3.84
C VAL A 251 -12.06 -26.24 2.42
N VAL A 252 -11.38 -25.11 2.27
CA VAL A 252 -11.15 -24.45 0.98
C VAL A 252 -9.79 -24.87 0.44
N ASP A 253 -9.74 -25.41 -0.78
CA ASP A 253 -8.47 -25.73 -1.42
C ASP A 253 -7.68 -24.44 -1.65
N THR A 254 -6.37 -24.49 -1.40
CA THR A 254 -5.48 -23.34 -1.58
C THR A 254 -5.42 -22.86 -3.02
N SER A 255 -5.66 -23.76 -4.00
CA SER A 255 -5.70 -23.38 -5.43
C SER A 255 -6.93 -22.56 -5.82
N ASP A 256 -8.02 -22.72 -5.09
CA ASP A 256 -9.33 -22.14 -5.42
C ASP A 256 -9.64 -20.91 -4.55
N ARG A 257 -8.68 -20.52 -3.71
CA ARG A 257 -8.82 -19.48 -2.71
C ARG A 257 -8.62 -18.09 -3.32
N LEU A 258 -9.62 -17.24 -3.16
CA LEU A 258 -9.63 -15.82 -3.51
C LEU A 258 -9.31 -14.94 -2.31
N LEU A 259 -9.70 -15.32 -1.09
CA LEU A 259 -9.38 -14.56 0.12
C LEU A 259 -8.10 -15.09 0.76
N SER A 260 -7.01 -14.31 0.74
CA SER A 260 -5.74 -14.74 1.34
C SER A 260 -5.86 -15.03 2.86
N PRO A 261 -4.98 -15.85 3.46
CA PRO A 261 -4.97 -16.06 4.92
C PRO A 261 -4.91 -14.76 5.74
N ASN A 262 -4.19 -13.76 5.22
CA ASN A 262 -4.11 -12.43 5.83
C ASN A 262 -5.45 -11.70 5.73
N THR A 263 -6.08 -11.74 4.55
CA THR A 263 -7.41 -11.15 4.31
C THR A 263 -8.45 -11.73 5.28
N VAL A 264 -8.47 -13.05 5.48
CA VAL A 264 -9.35 -13.69 6.47
C VAL A 264 -9.07 -13.19 7.90
N THR A 265 -7.79 -13.02 8.25
CA THR A 265 -7.38 -12.46 9.55
C THR A 265 -7.92 -11.03 9.73
N TYR A 266 -7.82 -10.18 8.70
CA TYR A 266 -8.32 -8.81 8.74
C TYR A 266 -9.86 -8.75 8.85
N ILE A 267 -10.57 -9.63 8.13
CA ILE A 267 -12.04 -9.75 8.18
C ILE A 267 -12.49 -10.05 9.61
N LEU A 268 -11.89 -11.07 10.23
CA LEU A 268 -12.24 -11.49 11.59
C LEU A 268 -11.86 -10.41 12.62
N PHE A 269 -10.70 -9.78 12.47
CA PHE A 269 -10.28 -8.66 13.30
C PHE A 269 -11.29 -7.51 13.24
N LEU A 270 -11.71 -7.11 12.04
CA LEU A 270 -12.66 -6.01 11.84
C LEU A 270 -14.03 -6.30 12.46
N LEU A 271 -14.53 -7.54 12.34
CA LEU A 271 -15.79 -7.94 12.99
C LEU A 271 -15.73 -7.85 14.51
N ILE A 272 -14.60 -8.28 15.10
CA ILE A 272 -14.38 -8.17 16.54
C ILE A 272 -14.32 -6.70 16.97
N CYS A 273 -13.60 -5.85 16.23
CA CYS A 273 -13.53 -4.40 16.49
C CYS A 273 -14.91 -3.75 16.42
N LEU A 274 -15.71 -4.08 15.40
CA LEU A 274 -17.06 -3.56 15.24
C LEU A 274 -17.97 -3.99 16.40
N ARG A 275 -17.85 -5.24 16.85
CA ARG A 275 -18.61 -5.74 17.99
C ARG A 275 -18.26 -4.99 19.27
N ALA A 276 -16.99 -4.74 19.50
CA ALA A 276 -16.52 -3.98 20.66
C ALA A 276 -17.00 -2.53 20.63
N SER A 277 -16.94 -1.87 19.46
CA SER A 277 -17.47 -0.51 19.27
C SER A 277 -18.98 -0.43 19.57
N LYS A 278 -19.78 -1.37 19.03
CA LYS A 278 -21.22 -1.47 19.36
C LYS A 278 -21.48 -1.80 20.83
N ALA A 279 -20.58 -2.54 21.47
CA ALA A 279 -20.66 -2.84 22.90
C ALA A 279 -20.48 -1.57 23.74
N ALA A 280 -19.51 -0.71 23.40
CA ALA A 280 -19.25 0.55 24.11
C ALA A 280 -20.49 1.47 24.14
N VAL A 281 -21.18 1.60 23.00
CA VAL A 281 -22.39 2.44 22.87
C VAL A 281 -23.57 1.88 23.69
N ASN A 282 -23.68 0.55 23.79
CA ASN A 282 -24.79 -0.12 24.46
C ASN A 282 -24.59 -0.36 25.97
N VAL A 283 -23.41 -0.07 26.54
CA VAL A 283 -23.14 -0.10 28.00
C VAL A 283 -24.15 0.77 28.77
N ILE A 284 -24.63 1.85 28.16
CA ILE A 284 -25.63 2.76 28.74
C ILE A 284 -27.01 2.09 28.90
N LYS A 285 -27.29 1.00 28.18
CA LYS A 285 -28.60 0.32 28.14
C LYS A 285 -28.60 -1.09 28.75
N SER A 286 -27.47 -1.80 28.82
CA SER A 286 -27.37 -3.12 29.47
C SER A 286 -25.94 -3.41 29.96
N PRO A 287 -25.69 -3.64 31.26
CA PRO A 287 -24.38 -3.98 31.79
C PRO A 287 -24.15 -5.49 31.72
N GLU A 288 -23.83 -6.03 30.54
CA GLU A 288 -23.37 -7.42 30.44
C GLU A 288 -21.86 -7.54 30.72
N PRO A 289 -21.37 -8.65 31.32
CA PRO A 289 -19.95 -8.86 31.65
C PRO A 289 -19.00 -8.72 30.45
N PHE A 290 -19.52 -9.04 29.25
CA PHE A 290 -18.85 -8.90 27.97
C PHE A 290 -18.45 -7.45 27.66
N HIS A 291 -19.31 -6.48 28.01
CA HIS A 291 -19.09 -5.07 27.67
C HIS A 291 -17.79 -4.54 28.29
N ASN A 292 -17.54 -4.81 29.57
CA ASN A 292 -16.33 -4.33 30.25
C ASN A 292 -15.06 -5.05 29.80
N THR A 293 -15.17 -6.24 29.20
CA THR A 293 -14.02 -7.08 28.86
C THR A 293 -13.36 -6.68 27.54
N LEU A 294 -14.17 -6.27 26.55
CA LEU A 294 -13.65 -5.86 25.25
C LEU A 294 -13.42 -4.35 25.16
N THR A 295 -14.24 -3.50 25.80
CA THR A 295 -14.06 -2.03 25.70
C THR A 295 -12.69 -1.55 26.17
N ASP A 296 -12.09 -2.22 27.15
CA ASP A 296 -10.79 -1.84 27.71
C ASP A 296 -9.61 -2.39 26.88
N VAL A 297 -9.88 -3.20 25.85
CA VAL A 297 -8.87 -3.87 25.01
C VAL A 297 -8.62 -3.12 23.70
N PHE A 298 -9.59 -2.33 23.23
CA PHE A 298 -9.42 -1.52 22.02
C PHE A 298 -8.78 -0.19 22.36
N SER A 299 -7.71 0.14 21.64
CA SER A 299 -7.13 1.46 21.73
C SER A 299 -8.10 2.50 21.14
N LYS A 300 -8.02 3.74 21.62
CA LYS A 300 -8.78 4.88 21.06
C LYS A 300 -8.63 5.00 19.54
N ARG A 301 -7.45 4.64 19.02
CA ARG A 301 -7.16 4.60 17.58
C ARG A 301 -8.09 3.65 16.83
N LEU A 302 -8.28 2.44 17.36
CA LEU A 302 -9.17 1.45 16.75
C LEU A 302 -10.63 1.89 16.83
N ASP A 303 -11.05 2.45 17.96
CA ASP A 303 -12.43 2.94 18.12
C ASP A 303 -12.76 4.03 17.09
N GLU A 304 -11.89 5.04 16.95
CA GLU A 304 -12.07 6.11 15.96
C GLU A 304 -12.01 5.57 14.52
N TYR A 305 -11.12 4.61 14.25
CA TYR A 305 -11.01 4.00 12.93
C TYR A 305 -12.27 3.22 12.55
N VAL A 306 -12.83 2.42 13.45
CA VAL A 306 -14.07 1.67 13.20
C VAL A 306 -15.23 2.62 12.92
N VAL A 307 -15.34 3.73 13.65
CA VAL A 307 -16.36 4.76 13.39
C VAL A 307 -16.18 5.35 11.99
N GLN A 308 -14.94 5.71 11.61
CA GLN A 308 -14.63 6.20 10.26
C GLN A 308 -14.98 5.19 9.17
N LEU A 309 -14.68 3.90 9.38
CA LEU A 309 -15.02 2.84 8.42
C LEU A 309 -16.53 2.71 8.22
N ILE A 310 -17.34 2.84 9.27
CA ILE A 310 -18.81 2.81 9.15
C ILE A 310 -19.30 4.03 8.37
N ASP A 311 -18.70 5.20 8.57
CA ASP A 311 -19.05 6.42 7.84
C ASP A 311 -18.65 6.34 6.35
N TRP A 312 -17.47 5.78 6.05
CA TRP A 312 -16.98 5.60 4.68
C TRP A 312 -17.69 4.47 3.93
N TYR A 313 -18.08 3.41 4.66
CA TYR A 313 -18.72 2.23 4.10
C TYR A 313 -20.02 1.92 4.87
N PRO A 314 -21.11 2.67 4.60
CA PRO A 314 -22.36 2.52 5.34
C PRO A 314 -22.98 1.12 5.23
N LEU A 315 -23.46 0.61 6.36
CA LEU A 315 -24.04 -0.74 6.49
C LEU A 315 -25.42 -0.92 5.81
N ASP A 316 -26.04 0.16 5.35
CA ASP A 316 -27.35 0.19 4.69
C ASP A 316 -27.26 -0.01 3.16
N HIS A 317 -26.06 0.10 2.57
CA HIS A 317 -25.82 -0.11 1.13
C HIS A 317 -25.60 -1.59 0.76
N GLN A 318 -26.16 -2.53 1.54
CA GLN A 318 -25.99 -3.98 1.39
C GLN A 318 -26.35 -4.53 0.00
N GLN A 319 -27.32 -3.91 -0.67
CA GLN A 319 -27.73 -4.32 -2.03
C GLN A 319 -26.59 -4.14 -3.06
N THR A 320 -25.78 -3.10 -2.91
CA THR A 320 -24.64 -2.79 -3.80
C THR A 320 -23.43 -3.70 -3.52
N LEU A 321 -23.32 -4.24 -2.30
CA LEU A 321 -22.30 -5.23 -1.93
C LEU A 321 -22.57 -6.59 -2.57
N LEU A 322 -23.85 -6.99 -2.65
CA LEU A 322 -24.31 -8.23 -3.28
C LEU A 322 -24.03 -8.28 -4.79
N ASP A 323 -24.19 -7.16 -5.49
CA ASP A 323 -24.01 -7.11 -6.95
C ASP A 323 -22.53 -7.15 -7.39
N ASN A 324 -21.60 -6.90 -6.47
CA ASN A 324 -20.16 -6.79 -6.76
C ASN A 324 -19.31 -7.94 -6.22
N THR A 325 -19.90 -8.90 -5.49
CA THR A 325 -19.15 -10.02 -4.90
C THR A 325 -19.16 -11.23 -5.84
N GLU A 326 -17.98 -11.76 -6.17
CA GLU A 326 -17.83 -12.97 -6.99
C GLU A 326 -18.47 -14.18 -6.30
N GLU A 327 -19.10 -15.09 -7.06
CA GLU A 327 -19.80 -16.27 -6.52
C GLU A 327 -18.85 -17.16 -5.70
N GLU A 328 -17.59 -17.23 -6.11
CA GLU A 328 -16.52 -17.93 -5.41
C GLU A 328 -16.18 -17.29 -4.05
N VAL A 329 -16.15 -15.95 -3.96
CA VAL A 329 -15.95 -15.25 -2.69
C VAL A 329 -17.13 -15.51 -1.75
N GLU A 330 -18.36 -15.55 -2.26
CA GLU A 330 -19.56 -15.90 -1.46
C GLU A 330 -19.47 -17.31 -0.85
N LYS A 331 -18.88 -18.28 -1.57
CA LYS A 331 -18.66 -19.65 -1.03
C LYS A 331 -17.64 -19.65 0.11
N GLU A 332 -16.58 -18.86 0.00
CA GLU A 332 -15.63 -18.69 1.09
C GLU A 332 -16.24 -17.97 2.30
N ILE A 333 -17.05 -16.92 2.06
CA ILE A 333 -17.80 -16.24 3.12
C ILE A 333 -18.70 -17.21 3.88
N ALA A 334 -19.44 -18.08 3.18
CA ALA A 334 -20.27 -19.09 3.80
C ALA A 334 -19.44 -20.08 4.64
N THR A 335 -18.24 -20.44 4.19
CA THR A 335 -17.32 -21.31 4.92
C THR A 335 -16.78 -20.65 6.18
N ILE A 336 -16.39 -19.37 6.11
CA ILE A 336 -15.97 -18.57 7.26
C ILE A 336 -17.13 -18.50 8.28
N PHE A 337 -18.35 -18.24 7.80
CA PHE A 337 -19.54 -18.16 8.65
C PHE A 337 -19.81 -19.47 9.40
N GLU A 338 -19.76 -20.62 8.73
CA GLU A 338 -19.94 -21.93 9.36
C GLU A 338 -18.81 -22.25 10.35
N ALA A 339 -17.57 -21.89 10.03
CA ALA A 339 -16.44 -22.03 10.95
C ALA A 339 -16.63 -21.20 12.23
N ILE A 340 -17.17 -19.98 12.11
CA ILE A 340 -17.49 -19.13 13.27
C ILE A 340 -18.60 -19.77 14.13
N LYS A 341 -19.65 -20.31 13.50
CA LYS A 341 -20.72 -21.02 14.23
C LYS A 341 -20.17 -22.23 14.99
N GLU A 342 -19.29 -23.01 14.37
CA GLU A 342 -18.65 -24.14 15.03
C GLU A 342 -17.82 -23.65 16.23
N ALA A 343 -17.02 -22.58 16.05
CA ALA A 343 -16.24 -22.01 17.13
C ALA A 343 -17.10 -21.50 18.29
N LYS A 344 -18.29 -20.94 18.01
CA LYS A 344 -19.26 -20.51 19.04
C LYS A 344 -19.72 -21.64 19.95
N SER A 345 -19.66 -22.90 19.51
CA SER A 345 -19.97 -24.04 20.39
C SER A 345 -18.95 -24.25 21.52
N ARG A 346 -17.83 -23.52 21.52
CA ARG A 346 -16.77 -23.60 22.53
C ARG A 346 -16.95 -22.48 23.55
N GLU A 347 -17.20 -22.85 24.81
CA GLU A 347 -17.38 -21.91 25.95
C GLU A 347 -16.22 -20.90 26.09
N ALA A 348 -15.00 -21.29 25.69
CA ALA A 348 -13.83 -20.42 25.74
C ALA A 348 -13.97 -19.13 24.90
N TYR A 349 -14.82 -19.13 23.87
CA TYR A 349 -14.99 -17.98 22.97
C TYR A 349 -16.23 -17.14 23.27
N ASP A 350 -17.01 -17.47 24.31
CA ASP A 350 -18.16 -16.67 24.74
C ASP A 350 -17.78 -15.23 25.08
N LEU A 351 -16.54 -15.02 25.56
CA LEU A 351 -15.98 -13.69 25.85
C LEU A 351 -15.70 -12.85 24.61
N ILE A 352 -15.57 -13.45 23.42
CA ILE A 352 -15.36 -12.76 22.14
C ILE A 352 -16.68 -12.66 21.38
N LEU A 353 -17.46 -13.74 21.39
CA LEU A 353 -18.62 -13.88 20.54
C LEU A 353 -19.90 -13.30 21.16
N GLY A 354 -20.00 -13.36 22.49
CA GLY A 354 -21.18 -12.94 23.24
C GLY A 354 -22.45 -13.73 22.89
N PRO A 355 -23.59 -13.37 23.53
CA PRO A 355 -24.85 -14.10 23.37
C PRO A 355 -25.60 -13.75 22.07
N SER A 356 -25.44 -12.53 21.54
CA SER A 356 -26.14 -12.05 20.33
C SER A 356 -25.42 -12.43 19.04
N ASP A 357 -26.18 -12.90 18.04
CA ASP A 357 -25.70 -13.28 16.71
C ASP A 357 -25.78 -12.15 15.68
N GLU A 358 -26.34 -10.99 16.03
CA GLU A 358 -26.64 -9.92 15.06
C GLU A 358 -25.40 -9.34 14.37
N TRP A 359 -24.24 -9.35 15.05
CA TRP A 359 -22.97 -8.83 14.53
C TRP A 359 -22.19 -9.86 13.68
N LEU A 360 -22.60 -11.13 13.73
CA LEU A 360 -22.04 -12.23 12.95
C LEU A 360 -22.92 -12.64 11.79
N SER A 361 -23.87 -11.81 11.37
CA SER A 361 -24.68 -12.13 10.20
C SER A 361 -23.79 -12.26 8.95
N VAL A 362 -24.27 -13.03 7.97
CA VAL A 362 -23.59 -13.16 6.67
C VAL A 362 -23.39 -11.77 6.02
N ASP A 363 -24.34 -10.85 6.22
CA ASP A 363 -24.23 -9.49 5.68
C ASP A 363 -23.12 -8.67 6.35
N MET A 364 -22.87 -8.90 7.65
CA MET A 364 -21.73 -8.28 8.33
C MET A 364 -20.41 -8.84 7.84
N LEU A 365 -20.33 -10.14 7.55
CA LEU A 365 -19.16 -10.76 6.93
C LEU A 365 -18.90 -10.20 5.54
N ARG A 366 -19.94 -10.05 4.70
CA ARG A 366 -19.83 -9.40 3.38
C ARG A 366 -19.31 -7.98 3.49
N TRP A 367 -19.86 -7.20 4.42
CA TRP A 367 -19.37 -5.85 4.68
C TRP A 367 -17.89 -5.86 5.07
N ALA A 368 -17.48 -6.73 5.99
CA ALA A 368 -16.09 -6.81 6.41
C ALA A 368 -15.15 -7.23 5.26
N VAL A 369 -15.58 -8.17 4.41
CA VAL A 369 -14.83 -8.56 3.20
C VAL A 369 -14.63 -7.37 2.27
N TYR A 370 -15.72 -6.64 1.97
CA TYR A 370 -15.66 -5.46 1.11
C TYR A 370 -14.73 -4.38 1.68
N VAL A 371 -14.89 -4.03 2.95
CA VAL A 371 -14.02 -3.04 3.61
C VAL A 371 -12.55 -3.46 3.58
N VAL A 372 -12.27 -4.74 3.86
CA VAL A 372 -10.91 -5.26 3.79
C VAL A 372 -10.36 -5.14 2.38
N GLN A 373 -11.10 -5.54 1.35
CA GLN A 373 -10.66 -5.42 -0.04
C GLN A 373 -10.40 -3.96 -0.47
N GLU A 374 -11.20 -3.01 0.02
CA GLU A 374 -11.06 -1.59 -0.29
C GLU A 374 -9.88 -0.91 0.45
N GLU A 375 -9.55 -1.34 1.67
CA GLU A 375 -8.48 -0.74 2.49
C GLU A 375 -7.14 -1.49 2.39
N GLU A 376 -7.13 -2.73 1.90
CA GLU A 376 -5.93 -3.56 1.73
C GLU A 376 -4.99 -3.00 0.64
N LEU A 377 -3.69 -3.13 0.87
CA LEU A 377 -2.61 -2.71 -0.02
C LEU A 377 -1.73 -3.90 -0.39
N MET A 378 -1.49 -4.07 -1.69
CA MET A 378 -0.61 -5.11 -2.22
C MET A 378 0.82 -4.59 -2.34
N VAL A 379 1.72 -5.14 -1.54
CA VAL A 379 3.14 -4.76 -1.49
C VAL A 379 3.99 -5.91 -2.03
N LEU A 380 4.97 -5.59 -2.88
CA LEU A 380 5.92 -6.59 -3.38
C LEU A 380 6.89 -7.06 -2.29
N ARG A 381 7.08 -8.39 -2.18
CA ARG A 381 7.96 -8.98 -1.18
C ARG A 381 9.42 -8.95 -1.64
N ASN A 382 10.32 -8.46 -0.77
CA ASN A 382 11.78 -8.52 -0.91
C ASN A 382 12.28 -8.02 -2.27
N LEU A 383 11.72 -6.92 -2.77
CA LEU A 383 11.90 -6.48 -4.14
C LEU A 383 13.37 -6.17 -4.46
N LEU A 384 14.04 -5.42 -3.58
CA LEU A 384 15.47 -5.10 -3.70
C LEU A 384 16.36 -6.35 -3.73
N GLU A 385 16.02 -7.39 -2.98
CA GLU A 385 16.76 -8.67 -3.01
C GLU A 385 16.55 -9.42 -4.33
N ILE A 386 15.32 -9.41 -4.86
CA ILE A 386 14.99 -10.10 -6.11
C ILE A 386 15.76 -9.46 -7.28
N ILE A 387 15.78 -8.13 -7.35
CA ILE A 387 16.42 -7.42 -8.46
C ILE A 387 17.95 -7.41 -8.38
N SER A 388 18.51 -7.59 -7.18
CA SER A 388 19.97 -7.56 -6.96
C SER A 388 20.64 -8.92 -7.22
N LYS A 389 19.85 -9.97 -7.44
CA LYS A 389 20.35 -11.28 -7.90
C LYS A 389 20.80 -11.19 -9.35
N GLU A 390 21.71 -12.10 -9.74
CA GLU A 390 22.22 -12.15 -11.11
C GLU A 390 21.08 -12.25 -12.15
N PRO A 391 21.26 -11.67 -13.35
CA PRO A 391 20.21 -11.65 -14.38
C PRO A 391 19.76 -13.07 -14.70
N PHE A 392 18.50 -13.36 -14.41
CA PHE A 392 17.89 -14.65 -14.71
C PHE A 392 17.13 -14.57 -16.04
N ASP A 393 17.40 -15.52 -16.94
CA ASP A 393 16.77 -15.61 -18.27
C ASP A 393 15.31 -16.11 -18.21
N GLY A 394 14.88 -16.68 -17.08
CA GLY A 394 13.49 -17.13 -16.89
C GLY A 394 12.56 -16.04 -16.33
N PRO A 395 11.24 -16.31 -16.28
CA PRO A 395 10.26 -15.37 -15.73
C PRO A 395 10.57 -15.07 -14.25
N VAL A 396 10.65 -13.78 -13.91
CA VAL A 396 10.79 -13.35 -12.51
C VAL A 396 9.39 -13.40 -11.90
N ARG A 397 9.20 -14.30 -10.93
CA ARG A 397 7.98 -14.34 -10.13
C ARG A 397 8.13 -13.34 -9.00
N MET A 398 7.35 -12.27 -9.05
CA MET A 398 7.24 -11.32 -7.95
C MET A 398 6.07 -11.78 -7.07
N ALA A 399 6.35 -12.04 -5.80
CA ALA A 399 5.31 -12.34 -4.81
C ALA A 399 4.82 -11.04 -4.18
N THR A 400 3.52 -10.95 -3.94
CA THR A 400 2.89 -9.86 -3.20
C THR A 400 2.47 -10.36 -1.83
N ASP A 401 2.62 -9.49 -0.85
CA ASP A 401 1.99 -9.59 0.46
C ASP A 401 0.87 -8.56 0.53
N SER A 402 -0.21 -8.91 1.24
CA SER A 402 -1.30 -7.98 1.46
C SER A 402 -1.28 -7.42 2.87
N TYR A 403 -1.34 -6.10 2.94
CA TYR A 403 -1.22 -5.33 4.16
C TYR A 403 -2.54 -4.61 4.42
N PHE A 404 -3.02 -4.67 5.65
CA PHE A 404 -4.17 -3.90 6.04
C PHE A 404 -3.75 -2.50 6.47
N TYR A 405 -4.39 -1.49 5.91
CA TYR A 405 -4.18 -0.10 6.28
C TYR A 405 -5.01 0.25 7.51
N VAL A 406 -4.39 0.89 8.49
CA VAL A 406 -5.07 1.55 9.60
C VAL A 406 -4.42 2.93 9.80
N PRO A 407 -5.13 4.05 9.65
CA PRO A 407 -4.55 5.38 9.82
C PRO A 407 -4.11 5.61 11.27
N GLN A 408 -3.09 6.44 11.46
CA GLN A 408 -2.78 6.99 12.78
C GLN A 408 -3.77 8.11 13.13
N LEU A 409 -4.00 8.32 14.43
CA LEU A 409 -4.81 9.45 14.87
C LEU A 409 -4.11 10.77 14.50
N PRO A 410 -4.85 11.82 14.09
CA PRO A 410 -4.27 13.14 13.86
C PRO A 410 -3.47 13.56 15.08
N SER A 411 -2.23 14.02 14.89
CA SER A 411 -1.43 14.58 15.96
C SER A 411 -2.12 15.85 16.48
N SER A 412 -2.76 15.75 17.65
CA SER A 412 -3.46 16.86 18.31
C SER A 412 -2.54 17.98 18.76
#